data_AF-A0AAX0B4U9-F1
#
_entry.id   AF-A0AAX0B4U9-F1
#
_cell.length_a   1.000
_cell.length_b   1.000
_cell.length_c   1.000
_cell.angle_alpha   90.00
_cell.angle_beta   90.00
_cell.angle_gamma   90.00
#
_symmetry.space_group_name_H-M   'P 1'
#
loop_
_entity.id
_entity.type
_entity.pdbx_description
1 polymer ?
#
loop_
_entity_poly.entity_id
_entity_poly.type
_entity_poly.pdbx_seq_one_letter_code
_entity_poly.pdbx_strand_id
1 'polypeptide(L)' 'MKKLFVECNDGSKTTYTIKNNVDHMQYVNRHINYSYVKSIILQQYPKKDNEPIIYK' A
#
# COMPACT_ATOMS: atom_id res chain seq x y z
N MET A 1 12.59 -3.42 -5.55
CA MET A 1 11.16 -3.69 -5.80
C MET A 1 10.36 -3.12 -4.65
N LYS A 2 9.14 -2.68 -4.88
CA LYS A 2 8.24 -2.18 -3.85
C LYS A 2 7.12 -3.20 -3.61
N LYS A 3 6.66 -3.33 -2.38
CA LYS A 3 5.42 -4.03 -2.03
C LYS A 3 4.47 -3.06 -1.36
N LEU A 4 3.21 -3.08 -1.76
CA LEU A 4 2.16 -2.30 -1.12
C LEU A 4 1.20 -3.26 -0.43
N PHE A 5 1.04 -3.11 0.87
CA PHE A 5 0.09 -3.86 1.68
C PHE A 5 -1.10 -2.96 1.97
N VAL A 6 -2.30 -3.45 1.67
CA VAL A 6 -3.56 -2.78 1.97
C VAL A 6 -4.33 -3.69 2.92
N GLU A 7 -4.71 -3.15 4.08
CA GLU A 7 -5.56 -3.83 5.06
C GLU A 7 -6.92 -3.12 5.10
N CYS A 8 -7.99 -3.90 5.02
CA CYS A 8 -9.37 -3.44 5.10
C CYS A 8 -9.95 -3.67 6.51
N ASN A 9 -11.04 -2.98 6.84
CA ASN A 9 -11.70 -3.02 8.14
C ASN A 9 -12.29 -4.41 8.48
N ASP A 10 -12.62 -5.20 7.46
CA ASP A 10 -13.08 -6.59 7.57
C ASP A 10 -11.93 -7.58 7.82
N GLY A 11 -10.69 -7.11 7.85
CA GLY A 11 -9.49 -7.95 7.98
C GLY A 11 -8.97 -8.51 6.64
N SER A 12 -9.65 -8.21 5.52
CA SER A 12 -9.16 -8.56 4.19
C SER A 12 -7.85 -7.83 3.89
N LYS A 13 -6.92 -8.54 3.21
CA LYS A 13 -5.59 -8.01 2.88
C LYS A 13 -5.33 -8.15 1.40
N THR A 14 -4.86 -7.06 0.79
CA THR A 14 -4.42 -7.04 -0.60
C THR A 14 -2.94 -6.67 -0.65
N THR A 15 -2.14 -7.43 -1.41
CA THR A 15 -0.70 -7.18 -1.57
C THR A 15 -0.38 -6.95 -3.04
N TYR A 16 0.26 -5.82 -3.35
CA TYR A 16 0.79 -5.52 -4.67
C TYR A 16 2.30 -5.65 -4.69
N THR A 17 2.85 -6.26 -5.75
CA THR A 17 4.30 -6.24 -6.02
C THR A 17 4.55 -5.29 -7.19
N ILE A 18 5.28 -4.22 -6.93
CA ILE A 18 5.44 -3.07 -7.82
C ILE A 18 6.93 -2.91 -8.18
N LYS A 19 7.24 -2.74 -9.47
CA LYS A 19 8.61 -2.44 -9.91
C LYS A 19 9.02 -1.05 -9.40
N ASN A 20 10.31 -0.83 -9.09
CA ASN A 20 10.76 0.45 -8.50
C ASN A 20 10.44 1.68 -9.36
N ASN A 21 10.41 1.51 -10.69
CA ASN A 21 10.13 2.57 -11.66
C ASN A 21 8.62 2.84 -11.89
N VAL A 22 7.75 2.08 -11.23
CA VAL A 22 6.30 2.26 -11.34
C VAL A 22 5.82 3.11 -10.17
N ASP A 23 4.98 4.09 -10.47
CA ASP A 23 4.34 4.90 -9.45
C ASP A 23 3.35 4.06 -8.64
N HIS A 24 3.63 3.92 -7.35
CA HIS A 24 2.80 3.16 -6.42
C HIS A 24 1.57 3.95 -5.97
N MET A 25 1.57 5.28 -6.13
CA MET A 25 0.46 6.14 -5.74
C MET A 25 -0.83 5.83 -6.52
N GLN A 26 -0.72 5.26 -7.72
CA GLN A 26 -1.91 4.81 -8.47
C GLN A 26 -2.69 3.71 -7.73
N TYR A 27 -1.96 2.77 -7.10
CA TYR A 27 -2.58 1.70 -6.32
C TYR A 27 -3.09 2.21 -4.97
N VAL A 28 -2.41 3.19 -4.38
CA VAL A 28 -2.85 3.89 -3.17
C VAL A 28 -4.15 4.63 -3.45
N ASN A 29 -4.20 5.47 -4.49
CA ASN A 29 -5.36 6.27 -4.89
C ASN A 29 -6.60 5.41 -5.18
N ARG A 30 -6.40 4.19 -5.67
CA ARG A 30 -7.50 3.22 -5.83
C ARG A 30 -8.13 2.84 -4.49
N HIS A 31 -7.36 2.77 -3.41
CA HIS A 31 -7.80 2.27 -2.11
C HIS A 31 -8.18 3.37 -1.11
N ILE A 32 -7.48 4.51 -1.10
CA ILE A 32 -7.74 5.60 -0.13
C ILE A 32 -9.16 6.18 -0.24
N ASN A 33 -9.79 6.09 -1.41
CA ASN A 33 -11.14 6.58 -1.63
C ASN A 33 -12.22 5.63 -1.05
N TYR A 34 -11.83 4.43 -0.62
CA TYR A 34 -12.75 3.49 -0.02
C TYR A 34 -12.76 3.61 1.50
N SER A 35 -13.93 3.88 2.06
CA SER A 35 -14.15 3.97 3.52
C SER A 35 -13.82 2.69 4.30
N TYR A 36 -13.65 1.55 3.61
CA TYR A 36 -13.32 0.28 4.26
C TYR A 36 -11.81 0.06 4.42
N VAL A 37 -10.95 0.95 3.93
CA VAL A 37 -9.49 0.74 4.00
C VAL A 37 -8.96 1.27 5.33
N LYS A 38 -8.38 0.35 6.10
CA LYS A 38 -7.88 0.57 7.46
C LYS A 38 -6.45 1.08 7.47
N SER A 39 -5.58 0.48 6.66
CA SER A 39 -4.19 0.91 6.56
C SER A 39 -3.58 0.55 5.21
N ILE A 40 -2.59 1.34 4.81
CA ILE A 40 -1.77 1.10 3.64
C ILE A 40 -0.30 1.22 4.04
N ILE A 41 0.51 0.21 3.73
CA ILE A 41 1.94 0.14 4.09
C ILE A 41 2.75 -0.12 2.82
N LEU A 42 3.73 0.73 2.55
CA LEU A 42 4.70 0.53 1.48
C LEU A 42 5.99 -0.07 2.05
N GLN A 43 6.53 -1.09 1.39
CA GLN A 43 7.80 -1.70 1.72
C GLN A 43 8.74 -1.67 0.51
N GLN A 44 9.95 -1.11 0.62
CA GLN A 44 10.86 -0.93 -0.52
C GLN A 44 12.17 -1.74 -0.43
N TYR A 45 12.22 -2.91 -1.04
CA TYR A 45 13.44 -3.73 -1.11
C TYR A 45 14.60 -3.07 -1.89
N PRO A 46 15.86 -3.28 -1.45
CA PRO A 46 16.30 -4.25 -0.42
C PRO A 46 16.16 -3.77 1.02
N LYS A 47 15.97 -2.47 1.25
CA LYS A 47 15.76 -1.91 2.59
C LYS A 47 14.37 -2.32 3.07
N LYS A 48 14.25 -3.07 4.16
CA LYS A 48 12.93 -3.41 4.74
C LYS A 48 12.35 -2.22 5.52
N ASP A 49 12.42 -1.03 4.95
CA ASP A 49 11.74 0.14 5.48
C ASP A 49 10.27 0.00 5.13
N ASN A 50 9.44 -0.07 6.18
CA ASN A 50 8.00 -0.06 6.07
C ASN A 50 7.54 1.38 6.30
N GLU A 51 7.09 2.03 5.23
CA GLU A 51 6.55 3.38 5.29
C GLU A 51 5.02 3.28 5.33
N PRO A 52 4.37 3.58 6.47
CA PRO A 52 2.93 3.69 6.51
C PRO A 52 2.51 4.90 5.66
N ILE A 53 1.57 4.68 4.75
CA ILE A 53 1.02 5.77 3.95
C ILE A 53 -0.14 6.35 4.75
N ILE A 54 0.06 7.56 5.27
CA ILE A 54 -0.98 8.32 5.96
C ILE A 54 -1.82 9.02 4.88
N TYR A 55 -3.08 8.60 4.76
CA TYR A 55 -4.10 9.25 3.93
C TYR A 55 -5.21 9.76 4.86
N LYS A 56 -5.81 10.90 4.52
CA LYS A 56 -6.80 11.62 5.32
C LYS A 56 -8.14 11.64 4.61
#